data_AF-A0AAX2R6V0-F1
#
_entry.id   AF-A0AAX2R6V0-F1
#
_cell.length_a   1.000
_cell.length_b   1.000
_cell.length_c   1.000
_cell.angle_alpha   90.00
_cell.angle_beta   90.00
_cell.angle_gamma   90.00
#
_symmetry.space_group_name_H-M   'P 1'
#
loop_
_entity.id
_entity.type
_entity.pdbx_description
1 polymer ?
#
loop_
_entity_poly.entity_id
_entity_poly.type
_entity_poly.pdbx_seq_one_letter_code
_entity_poly.pdbx_strand_id
1 'polypeptide(L)'
;MKDDLKTTKKLCEGDKITLKDYYSNLPNATHPKTEFINEVIKKTGVSFTAVRNWVVYGMKPNNPEHIAALSEITGISPENLWSD
;
A
#
# COMPACT_ATOMS: atom_id res chain seq x y z
N MET A 1 13.80 -12.73 11.09
CA MET A 1 14.16 -12.02 9.86
C MET A 1 15.06 -10.87 10.30
N LYS A 2 16.28 -10.75 9.77
CA LYS A 2 17.22 -9.72 10.21
C LYS A 2 16.85 -8.43 9.51
N ASP A 3 16.14 -7.55 10.20
CA ASP A 3 15.93 -6.16 9.77
C ASP A 3 17.24 -5.40 10.02
N ASP A 4 18.25 -5.67 9.18
CA ASP A 4 19.48 -4.89 9.15
C ASP A 4 19.13 -3.50 8.62
N LEU A 5 18.98 -2.54 9.54
CA LEU A 5 18.82 -1.11 9.25
C LEU A 5 20.05 -0.59 8.49
N LYS A 6 20.12 -0.88 7.19
CA LYS A 6 21.10 -0.33 6.27
C LYS A 6 20.49 0.89 5.59
N THR A 7 21.05 2.04 5.94
CA THR A 7 20.84 3.33 5.30
C THR A 7 20.92 3.19 3.77
N THR A 8 20.03 3.85 3.04
CA THR A 8 19.95 3.81 1.57
C THR A 8 21.19 4.38 0.88
N LYS A 9 21.97 5.21 1.58
CA LYS A 9 23.28 5.71 1.14
C LYS A 9 24.41 4.96 1.84
N LYS A 10 25.41 4.55 1.05
CA LYS A 10 26.69 4.05 1.55
C LYS A 10 27.44 5.23 2.17
N LEU A 11 27.54 5.27 3.50
CA LEU A 11 28.35 6.25 4.22
C LEU A 11 29.83 5.87 4.08
N CYS A 12 30.70 6.85 3.78
CA CYS A 12 32.14 6.62 3.74
C CYS A 12 32.75 6.85 5.13
N GLU A 13 33.80 6.09 5.46
CA GLU A 13 34.51 6.22 6.72
C GLU A 13 35.16 7.61 6.80
N GLY A 14 34.70 8.45 7.73
CA GLY A 14 35.13 9.85 7.89
C GLY A 14 34.04 10.90 7.72
N ASP A 15 32.85 10.54 7.22
CA ASP A 15 31.73 11.47 7.10
C ASP A 15 31.12 11.81 8.48
N LYS A 16 31.03 13.10 8.81
CA LYS A 16 30.23 13.57 9.96
C LYS A 16 28.75 13.55 9.57
N ILE A 17 28.04 12.52 9.99
CA ILE A 17 26.59 12.35 9.79
C ILE A 17 25.85 12.79 11.07
N THR A 18 24.79 13.58 10.91
CA THR A 18 23.89 13.91 12.03
C THR A 18 22.82 12.83 12.22
N LEU A 19 22.22 12.74 13.40
CA LEU A 19 21.07 11.85 13.64
C LEU A 19 19.91 12.10 12.66
N LYS A 20 19.71 13.36 12.25
CA LYS A 20 18.72 13.75 11.25
C LYS A 20 19.04 13.13 9.89
N ASP A 21 20.30 13.21 9.44
CA ASP A 21 20.73 12.62 8.18
C ASP A 21 20.59 11.09 8.22
N TYR A 22 20.92 10.44 9.34
CA TYR A 22 20.70 9.01 9.50
C TYR A 22 19.23 8.64 9.29
N TYR A 23 18.32 9.31 10.01
CA TYR A 23 16.89 9.06 9.94
C TYR A 23 16.32 9.28 8.54
N SER A 24 16.69 10.38 7.86
CA SER A 24 16.21 10.70 6.51
C SER A 24 16.72 9.75 5.43
N ASN A 25 17.80 9.01 5.67
CA ASN A 25 18.31 8.03 4.73
C ASN A 25 17.87 6.59 5.07
N LEU A 26 17.05 6.38 6.11
CA LEU A 26 16.40 5.09 6.31
C LEU A 26 15.53 4.74 5.10
N PRO A 27 15.41 3.45 4.73
CA PRO A 27 14.49 3.05 3.68
C PRO A 27 13.06 3.48 4.04
N ASN A 28 12.30 3.91 3.03
CA ASN A 28 10.88 4.16 3.23
C ASN A 28 10.20 2.87 3.71
N ALA A 29 9.35 2.99 4.72
CA ALA A 29 8.55 1.87 5.18
C ALA A 29 7.64 1.40 4.03
N THR A 30 7.58 0.08 3.82
CA THR A 30 6.62 -0.52 2.91
C THR A 30 5.28 -0.63 3.62
N HIS A 31 4.22 -0.12 2.99
CA HIS A 31 2.87 -0.12 3.56
C HIS A 31 1.90 -0.79 2.60
N PRO A 32 2.08 -2.10 2.29
CA PRO A 32 1.39 -2.76 1.18
C PRO A 32 -0.15 -2.66 1.27
N LYS A 33 -0.71 -2.74 2.48
CA LYS A 33 -2.16 -2.56 2.71
C LYS A 33 -2.63 -1.14 2.37
N THR A 34 -1.85 -0.13 2.75
CA THR A 34 -2.17 1.29 2.49
C THR A 34 -1.95 1.62 1.01
N GLU A 35 -0.89 1.12 0.40
CA GLU A 35 -0.59 1.29 -1.02
C GLU A 35 -1.70 0.69 -1.88
N PHE A 36 -2.15 -0.53 -1.55
CA PHE A 36 -3.30 -1.15 -2.22
C PHE A 36 -4.56 -0.28 -2.12
N ILE A 37 -4.92 0.19 -0.92
CA ILE A 37 -6.09 1.05 -0.75
C ILE A 37 -5.96 2.35 -1.58
N ASN A 38 -4.78 2.98 -1.56
CA ASN A 38 -4.53 4.20 -2.33
C ASN A 38 -4.61 3.98 -3.84
N GLU A 39 -4.17 2.82 -4.34
CA GLU A 39 -4.28 2.46 -5.75
C GLU A 39 -5.75 2.30 -6.16
N VAL A 40 -6.55 1.62 -5.34
CA VAL A 40 -8.00 1.49 -5.58
C VAL A 40 -8.69 2.86 -5.56
N ILE A 41 -8.36 3.73 -4.59
CA ILE A 41 -8.86 5.11 -4.54
C ILE A 41 -8.52 5.87 -5.82
N LYS A 42 -7.26 5.81 -6.27
CA LYS A 42 -6.81 6.50 -7.48
C LYS A 42 -7.56 6.05 -8.73
N LYS A 43 -7.89 4.75 -8.81
CA LYS A 43 -8.58 4.17 -9.96
C LYS A 43 -10.08 4.41 -9.97
N THR A 44 -10.71 4.43 -8.80
CA THR A 44 -12.18 4.50 -8.66
C THR A 44 -12.69 5.90 -8.29
N GLY A 45 -11.83 6.77 -7.77
CA GLY A 45 -12.20 8.10 -7.28
C GLY A 45 -12.98 8.10 -5.95
N VAL A 46 -13.18 6.93 -5.32
CA VAL A 46 -13.93 6.83 -4.06
C VAL A 46 -13.09 7.19 -2.83
N SER A 47 -13.74 7.41 -1.69
CA SER A 47 -13.05 7.72 -0.43
C SER A 47 -12.33 6.51 0.16
N PHE A 48 -11.31 6.77 0.98
CA PHE A 48 -10.59 5.75 1.74
C PHE A 48 -11.52 4.87 2.58
N THR A 49 -12.52 5.47 3.22
CA THR A 49 -13.51 4.75 4.03
C THR A 49 -14.31 3.75 3.19
N ALA A 50 -14.70 4.12 1.96
CA ALA A 50 -15.44 3.22 1.08
C ALA A 50 -14.59 2.00 0.70
N VAL A 51 -13.35 2.20 0.26
CA VAL A 51 -12.44 1.09 -0.07
C VAL A 51 -12.16 0.21 1.15
N ARG A 52 -11.96 0.82 2.32
CA ARG A 52 -11.76 0.07 3.57
C ARG A 52 -12.97 -0.81 3.91
N ASN A 53 -14.19 -0.32 3.70
CA ASN A 53 -15.41 -1.11 3.90
C ASN A 53 -15.47 -2.33 2.99
N TRP A 54 -14.99 -2.22 1.76
CA TRP A 54 -14.96 -3.34 0.82
C TRP A 54 -13.95 -4.41 1.22
N VAL A 55 -12.73 -3.98 1.56
CA VAL A 55 -11.58 -4.88 1.75
C VAL A 55 -11.52 -5.48 3.15
N VAL A 56 -11.85 -4.69 4.19
CA VAL A 56 -11.73 -5.12 5.59
C VAL A 56 -13.03 -5.74 6.10
N TYR A 57 -14.18 -5.17 5.71
CA TYR A 57 -15.47 -5.57 6.23
C TYR A 57 -16.30 -6.38 5.22
N GLY A 58 -15.76 -6.67 4.02
CA GLY A 58 -16.41 -7.50 3.01
C GLY A 58 -17.67 -6.88 2.40
N MET A 59 -17.84 -5.55 2.46
CA MET A 59 -19.02 -4.91 1.88
C MET A 59 -18.87 -4.79 0.36
N LYS A 60 -19.72 -5.48 -0.39
CA LYS A 60 -19.70 -5.40 -1.86
C LYS A 60 -20.19 -4.02 -2.36
N PRO A 61 -19.47 -3.32 -3.26
CA PRO A 61 -19.95 -2.10 -3.89
C PRO A 61 -21.07 -2.39 -4.90
N ASN A 62 -21.99 -1.44 -5.05
CA ASN A 62 -23.09 -1.53 -6.02
C ASN A 62 -22.66 -1.15 -7.45
N ASN A 63 -21.61 -0.33 -7.59
CA ASN A 63 -21.12 0.10 -8.91
C ASN A 63 -20.26 -1.03 -9.54
N PRO A 64 -20.65 -1.59 -10.70
CA PRO A 64 -19.86 -2.61 -11.38
C PRO A 64 -18.45 -2.14 -11.77
N GLU A 65 -18.23 -0.84 -12.02
CA GLU A 65 -16.90 -0.31 -12.33
C GLU A 65 -15.94 -0.45 -11.15
N HIS A 66 -16.43 -0.32 -9.91
CA HIS A 66 -15.60 -0.51 -8.72
C HIS A 66 -15.22 -1.99 -8.54
N ILE A 67 -16.13 -2.90 -8.87
CA ILE A 67 -15.86 -4.34 -8.88
C ILE A 67 -14.80 -4.67 -9.93
N ALA A 68 -14.94 -4.13 -11.14
CA ALA A 68 -13.97 -4.31 -12.22
C ALA A 68 -12.58 -3.77 -11.83
N ALA A 69 -12.51 -2.59 -11.22
CA ALA A 69 -11.25 -2.02 -10.74
C ALA A 69 -10.57 -2.91 -9.69
N LEU A 70 -11.31 -3.44 -8.73
CA LEU A 70 -10.79 -4.36 -7.72
C LEU A 70 -10.29 -5.67 -8.34
N SER A 71 -11.06 -6.25 -9.27
CA SER A 71 -10.68 -7.44 -10.01
C SER A 71 -9.38 -7.23 -10.79
N GLU A 72 -9.25 -6.10 -11.49
CA GLU A 72 -8.06 -5.78 -12.27
C GLU A 72 -6.81 -5.57 -11.40
N ILE A 73 -6.94 -4.87 -10.26
CA ILE A 73 -5.80 -4.61 -9.35
C ILE A 73 -5.37 -5.90 -8.64
N THR A 74 -6.32 -6.74 -8.20
CA THR A 74 -6.03 -7.95 -7.42
C THR A 74 -5.76 -9.19 -8.26
N GLY A 75 -6.21 -9.19 -9.53
CA GLY A 75 -6.24 -10.37 -10.39
C GLY A 75 -7.32 -11.40 -10.01
N ILE A 76 -8.20 -11.09 -9.05
CA ILE A 76 -9.26 -11.98 -8.58
C ILE A 76 -10.51 -11.77 -9.43
N SER A 77 -11.10 -12.85 -9.96
CA SER A 77 -12.36 -12.76 -10.72
C SER A 77 -13.46 -12.02 -9.94
N PRO A 78 -14.29 -11.19 -10.60
CA PRO A 78 -15.37 -10.45 -9.95
C PRO A 78 -16.32 -11.30 -9.10
N GLU A 79 -16.61 -12.53 -9.51
CA GLU A 79 -17.43 -13.48 -8.74
C GLU A 79 -16.77 -13.94 -7.43
N ASN A 80 -15.44 -13.94 -7.36
CA ASN A 80 -14.68 -14.50 -6.24
C ASN A 80 -14.29 -13.45 -5.19
N LEU A 81 -14.40 -12.15 -5.49
CA LEU A 81 -13.98 -11.06 -4.59
C LEU A 81 -14.70 -11.04 -3.23
N TRP A 82 -15.94 -11.57 -3.18
CA TRP A 82 -16.76 -11.66 -1.96
C TRP A 82 -17.43 -13.02 -1.79
N SER A 83 -16.92 -14.05 -2.46
CA SER A 83 -17.37 -15.43 -2.21
C SER A 83 -16.59 -15.97 -1.01
N ASP A 84 -17.29 -16.58 -0.06
CA ASP A 84 -16.71 -17.27 1.11
C ASP A 84 -16.36 -18.73 0.75
#